data_AF-A0A1P8W155-F1
#
_entry.id   AF-A0A1P8W155-F1
#
_cell.length_a   1.000
_cell.length_b   1.000
_cell.length_c   1.000
_cell.angle_alpha   90.00
_cell.angle_beta   90.00
_cell.angle_gamma   90.00
#
_symmetry.space_group_name_H-M   'P 1'
#
loop_
_entity.id
_entity.type
_entity.pdbx_description
1 polymer ?
#
loop_
_entity_poly.entity_id
_entity_poly.type
_entity_poly.pdbx_seq_one_letter_code
_entity_poly.pdbx_strand_id
1 'polypeptide(L)'
;MAEANVAAASLFGADGRLCSADILAPPEVRGRIEVAVLNFLAALASPSSPAISVLPLISRSSANCSLRSGLLNDVSSVYLSYTFCKRSLTHNPKAFVRVWKVMEMCYKILGEGKLVQQRELFYKLLSDSPKYFSCQRHVNQAIQDVVSLLRCTRQSLGVMTSSRGALIGRLVLHEPDGEQIDCSILGASGHAITGDLNLLSKLNLSSGSRYIIVVEKDAVFQRLAEDRLYNQLPCILITAKGYPDIATRFILHRLSQTFPNMPIFALVDWNPAGLAILCTYKYGSISMGLESYRYACNVKWLGVRGGDLHLIPEGAFQELKPRDLQIAKGLMSSKFLQESHRAELALMVERGKRADIEALYSHGFDFLGKYIARKIVQGDYI
;
A
#
# COMPACT_ATOMS: atom_id res chain seq x y z
N MET A 1 30.64 37.85 6.09
CA MET A 1 30.43 38.00 7.53
C MET A 1 28.95 38.21 7.75
N ALA A 2 28.20 37.12 7.86
CA ALA A 2 27.74 36.51 9.13
C ALA A 2 26.32 37.05 9.43
N GLU A 3 25.27 36.30 9.08
CA GLU A 3 24.59 35.32 9.95
C GLU A 3 24.19 35.90 11.32
N ALA A 4 22.89 35.99 11.57
CA ALA A 4 22.26 35.33 12.73
C ALA A 4 20.73 35.50 12.76
N ASN A 5 20.06 34.35 12.74
CA ASN A 5 18.90 33.99 13.57
C ASN A 5 17.57 34.75 13.43
N VAL A 6 16.73 34.23 12.54
CA VAL A 6 15.31 33.99 12.89
C VAL A 6 15.05 32.48 12.89
N ALA A 7 15.73 31.80 13.82
CA ALA A 7 15.44 30.42 14.22
C ALA A 7 14.60 30.49 15.51
N ALA A 8 13.31 30.85 15.40
CA ALA A 8 12.35 30.78 16.51
C ALA A 8 10.88 30.82 16.05
N ALA A 9 10.56 30.33 14.84
CA ALA A 9 9.18 30.20 14.38
C ALA A 9 8.68 28.76 14.59
N SER A 10 8.15 28.54 15.80
CA SER A 10 7.09 27.58 16.16
C SER A 10 7.23 26.10 15.74
N LEU A 11 7.95 25.36 16.57
CA LEU A 11 7.81 23.90 16.78
C LEU A 11 6.38 23.43 17.17
N PHE A 12 5.41 24.33 17.29
CA PHE A 12 3.98 24.04 17.52
C PHE A 12 3.08 24.32 16.30
N GLY A 13 3.65 24.74 15.16
CA GLY A 13 2.92 25.04 13.92
C GLY A 13 3.02 23.97 12.82
N ALA A 14 3.79 22.90 13.04
CA ALA A 14 4.06 21.86 12.04
C ALA A 14 3.01 20.73 12.00
N ASP A 15 1.91 20.84 12.77
CA ASP A 15 0.64 20.14 12.50
C ASP A 15 -0.21 20.93 11.48
N GLY A 16 0.46 21.49 10.47
CA GLY A 16 -0.18 22.11 9.31
C GLY A 16 -0.96 21.04 8.55
N ARG A 17 -2.23 20.87 8.95
CA ARG A 17 -3.30 20.05 8.35
C ARG A 17 -2.76 19.03 7.33
N LEU A 18 -2.59 17.78 7.76
CA LEU A 18 -2.27 16.71 6.82
C LEU A 18 -3.52 16.38 6.01
N CYS A 19 -3.38 16.30 4.69
CA CYS A 19 -4.48 15.96 3.82
C CYS A 19 -4.77 14.46 3.95
N SER A 20 -5.85 14.11 4.64
CA SER A 20 -6.22 12.73 4.94
C SER A 20 -7.68 12.44 4.61
N ALA A 21 -8.04 11.15 4.64
CA ALA A 21 -9.40 10.67 4.48
C ALA A 21 -9.90 10.07 5.81
N ASP A 22 -11.07 10.53 6.24
CA ASP A 22 -11.69 10.12 7.50
C ASP A 22 -12.32 8.72 7.40
N ILE A 23 -12.25 7.95 8.49
CA ILE A 23 -13.09 6.77 8.67
C ILE A 23 -14.42 7.27 9.22
N LEU A 24 -15.51 6.98 8.52
CA LEU A 24 -16.83 7.54 8.81
C LEU A 24 -17.87 6.44 8.79
N ALA A 25 -18.95 6.64 9.55
CA ALA A 25 -20.11 5.76 9.52
C ALA A 25 -20.91 5.93 8.22
N PRO A 26 -21.63 4.90 7.75
CA PRO A 26 -22.43 4.98 6.52
C PRO A 26 -23.38 6.20 6.42
N PRO A 27 -24.09 6.64 7.49
CA PRO A 27 -24.95 7.82 7.42
C PRO A 27 -24.19 9.12 7.14
N GLU A 28 -23.01 9.29 7.74
CA GLU A 28 -22.17 10.49 7.54
C GLU A 28 -21.65 10.56 6.10
N VAL A 29 -21.26 9.42 5.54
CA VAL A 29 -20.80 9.32 4.15
C VAL A 29 -21.94 9.65 3.19
N ARG A 30 -23.15 9.13 3.42
CA ARG A 30 -24.34 9.47 2.64
C ARG A 30 -24.65 10.96 2.71
N GLY A 31 -24.58 11.57 3.90
CA GLY A 31 -24.71 13.01 4.07
C GLY A 31 -23.67 13.81 3.27
N ARG A 32 -22.39 13.38 3.26
CA ARG A 32 -21.35 14.03 2.42
C ARG A 32 -21.64 13.91 0.92
N ILE A 33 -22.19 12.77 0.46
CA ILE A 33 -22.60 12.60 -0.94
C ILE A 33 -23.77 13.53 -1.27
N GLU A 34 -24.79 13.60 -0.41
CA GLU A 34 -25.96 14.47 -0.59
C GLU A 34 -25.55 15.93 -0.69
N VAL A 35 -24.70 16.40 0.22
CA VAL A 35 -24.15 17.78 0.19
C VAL A 35 -23.39 18.03 -1.11
N ALA A 36 -22.57 17.08 -1.57
CA ALA A 36 -21.85 17.24 -2.84
C ALA A 36 -22.80 17.35 -4.05
N VAL A 37 -23.87 16.56 -4.08
CA VAL A 37 -24.90 16.61 -5.14
C VAL A 37 -25.70 17.90 -5.06
N LEU A 38 -26.16 18.31 -3.87
CA LEU A 38 -26.91 19.55 -3.67
C LEU A 38 -26.10 20.77 -4.09
N ASN A 39 -24.81 20.83 -3.74
CA ASN A 39 -23.92 21.91 -4.17
C ASN A 39 -23.74 21.95 -5.70
N PHE A 40 -23.68 20.78 -6.35
CA PHE A 40 -23.62 20.70 -7.80
C PHE A 40 -24.92 21.18 -8.46
N LEU A 41 -26.08 20.73 -7.97
CA LEU A 41 -27.38 21.17 -8.46
C LEU A 41 -27.60 22.68 -8.24
N ALA A 42 -27.21 23.22 -7.09
CA ALA A 42 -27.28 24.64 -6.80
C ALA A 42 -26.40 25.47 -7.76
N ALA A 43 -25.20 25.00 -8.10
CA ALA A 43 -24.33 25.67 -9.08
C ALA A 43 -24.93 25.66 -10.50
N LEU A 44 -25.63 24.58 -10.87
CA LEU A 44 -26.32 24.48 -12.16
C LEU A 44 -27.60 25.32 -12.23
N ALA A 45 -28.33 25.43 -11.12
CA ALA A 45 -29.58 26.18 -11.02
C ALA A 45 -29.36 27.67 -10.72
N SER A 46 -28.11 28.11 -10.56
CA SER A 46 -27.77 29.50 -10.24
C SER A 46 -28.28 30.46 -11.33
N PRO A 47 -29.19 31.40 -11.03
CA PRO A 47 -29.79 32.30 -12.02
C PRO A 47 -28.80 33.26 -12.66
N SER A 48 -27.74 33.62 -11.94
CA SER A 48 -26.77 34.63 -12.36
C SER A 48 -25.69 34.08 -13.30
N SER A 49 -25.33 32.80 -13.18
CA SER A 49 -24.35 32.14 -14.05
C SER A 49 -24.39 30.62 -13.85
N PRO A 50 -25.25 29.88 -14.57
CA PRO A 50 -25.30 28.42 -14.46
C PRO A 50 -23.97 27.84 -14.96
N ALA A 51 -23.27 27.10 -14.10
CA ALA A 51 -21.96 26.57 -14.42
C ALA A 51 -21.79 25.14 -13.91
N ILE A 52 -21.16 24.31 -14.74
CA ILE A 52 -20.72 22.98 -14.33
C ILE A 52 -19.49 23.15 -13.47
N SER A 53 -19.67 22.99 -12.15
CA SER A 53 -18.56 23.13 -11.20
C SER A 53 -17.47 22.11 -11.49
N VAL A 54 -16.24 22.60 -11.52
CA VAL A 54 -15.06 21.74 -11.58
C VAL A 54 -14.92 21.03 -10.24
N LEU A 55 -14.61 19.74 -10.26
CA LEU A 55 -14.40 18.98 -9.02
C LEU A 55 -13.00 19.29 -8.47
N PRO A 56 -12.89 19.87 -7.25
CA PRO A 56 -11.62 20.09 -6.60
C PRO A 56 -11.14 18.78 -5.97
N LEU A 57 -10.10 18.20 -6.54
CA LEU A 57 -9.47 16.98 -6.04
C LEU A 57 -8.09 17.30 -5.51
N ILE A 58 -7.52 16.45 -4.66
CA ILE A 58 -6.12 16.54 -4.26
C ILE A 58 -5.24 15.98 -5.36
N SER A 59 -4.20 16.73 -5.68
CA SER A 59 -3.17 16.31 -6.60
C SER A 59 -2.41 15.12 -6.01
N ARG A 60 -2.49 13.97 -6.68
CA ARG A 60 -1.80 12.73 -6.29
C ARG A 60 -0.54 12.53 -7.13
N SER A 61 0.28 13.58 -7.23
CA SER A 61 1.54 13.59 -7.98
C SER A 61 2.74 13.59 -7.04
N SER A 62 3.91 13.21 -7.56
CA SER A 62 5.18 13.29 -6.83
C SER A 62 5.54 14.72 -6.42
N ALA A 63 5.01 15.75 -7.10
CA ALA A 63 5.22 17.14 -6.74
C ALA A 63 4.43 17.58 -5.49
N ASN A 64 3.31 16.90 -5.18
CA ASN A 64 2.45 17.21 -4.02
C ASN A 64 2.66 16.26 -2.84
N CYS A 65 3.73 15.46 -2.86
CA CYS A 65 4.01 14.52 -1.79
C CYS A 65 5.12 15.04 -0.87
N SER A 66 5.05 14.71 0.41
CA SER A 66 6.04 15.03 1.44
C SER A 66 6.24 13.84 2.37
N LEU A 67 7.42 13.71 2.96
CA LEU A 67 7.72 12.65 3.92
C LEU A 67 7.61 13.19 5.33
N ARG A 68 6.87 12.48 6.19
CA ARG A 68 6.87 12.71 7.62
C ARG A 68 7.60 11.56 8.29
N SER A 69 8.62 11.88 9.08
CA SER A 69 9.27 10.91 9.96
C SER A 69 8.65 10.99 11.35
N GLY A 70 8.24 9.84 11.90
CA GLY A 70 7.78 9.77 13.29
C GLY A 70 8.95 9.92 14.25
N LEU A 71 8.90 10.89 15.15
CA LEU A 71 9.98 11.19 16.12
C LEU A 71 10.33 10.02 17.05
N LEU A 72 9.39 9.11 17.30
CA LEU A 72 9.52 8.03 18.28
C LEU A 72 9.67 6.62 17.68
N ASN A 73 9.25 6.42 16.42
CA ASN A 73 9.06 5.07 15.86
C ASN A 73 9.92 4.79 14.61
N ASP A 74 10.75 5.74 14.17
CA ASP A 74 11.53 5.69 12.91
C ASP A 74 10.70 5.38 11.64
N VAL A 75 9.37 5.40 11.73
CA VAL A 75 8.48 5.17 10.60
C VAL A 75 8.35 6.46 9.81
N SER A 76 8.85 6.43 8.58
CA SER A 76 8.65 7.49 7.60
C SER A 76 7.47 7.15 6.69
N SER A 77 6.54 8.08 6.49
CA SER A 77 5.39 7.87 5.61
C SER A 77 5.11 9.06 4.70
N VAL A 78 4.61 8.76 3.51
CA VAL A 78 4.33 9.75 2.47
C VAL A 78 2.93 10.31 2.63
N TYR A 79 2.85 11.63 2.73
CA TYR A 79 1.61 12.39 2.84
C TYR A 79 1.45 13.32 1.65
N LEU A 80 0.20 13.76 1.44
CA LEU A 80 -0.14 14.77 0.46
C LEU A 80 -0.46 16.09 1.15
N SER A 81 -0.06 17.19 0.51
CA SER A 81 -0.45 18.54 0.92
C SER A 81 -1.79 18.94 0.27
N TYR A 82 -2.38 20.06 0.70
CA TYR A 82 -3.60 20.63 0.13
C TYR A 82 -3.39 21.32 -1.24
N THR A 83 -2.63 20.70 -2.14
CA THR A 83 -2.56 21.14 -3.53
C THR A 83 -3.68 20.49 -4.32
N PHE A 84 -4.54 21.31 -4.91
CA PHE A 84 -5.69 20.82 -5.66
C PHE A 84 -5.38 20.64 -7.15
N CYS A 85 -5.97 19.62 -7.76
CA CYS A 85 -6.12 19.47 -9.19
C CYS A 85 -7.61 19.51 -9.57
N LYS A 86 -7.87 19.91 -10.80
CA LYS A 86 -9.21 20.17 -11.31
C LYS A 86 -9.64 19.04 -12.24
N ARG A 87 -10.80 18.42 -11.97
CA ARG A 87 -11.49 17.59 -12.97
C ARG A 87 -12.62 18.40 -13.58
N SER A 88 -12.48 18.71 -14.86
CA SER A 88 -13.48 19.45 -15.63
C SER A 88 -14.17 18.52 -16.62
N LEU A 89 -15.48 18.76 -16.83
CA LEU A 89 -16.24 18.15 -17.91
C LEU A 89 -15.65 18.51 -19.28
N THR A 90 -15.13 19.73 -19.45
CA THR A 90 -14.60 20.20 -20.75
C THR A 90 -13.32 19.47 -21.17
N HIS A 91 -12.40 19.23 -20.22
CA HIS A 91 -11.10 18.62 -20.53
C HIS A 91 -11.11 17.10 -20.45
N ASN A 92 -11.89 16.51 -19.53
CA ASN A 92 -11.96 15.06 -19.37
C ASN A 92 -13.37 14.61 -18.97
N PRO A 93 -14.33 14.64 -19.90
CA PRO A 93 -15.74 14.42 -19.59
C PRO A 93 -16.00 13.04 -19.00
N LYS A 94 -15.31 12.00 -19.52
CA LYS A 94 -15.45 10.64 -19.00
C LYS A 94 -14.96 10.52 -17.57
N ALA A 95 -13.79 11.08 -17.22
CA ALA A 95 -13.31 11.06 -15.84
C ALA A 95 -14.23 11.81 -14.90
N PHE A 96 -14.74 12.98 -15.33
CA PHE A 96 -15.70 13.77 -14.56
C PHE A 96 -16.97 12.98 -14.24
N VAL A 97 -17.62 12.39 -15.26
CA VAL A 97 -18.86 11.60 -15.07
C VAL A 97 -18.64 10.36 -14.20
N ARG A 98 -17.48 9.70 -14.30
CA ARG A 98 -17.16 8.53 -13.47
C ARG A 98 -17.18 8.85 -11.96
N VAL A 99 -16.76 10.04 -11.54
CA VAL A 99 -16.79 10.43 -10.12
C VAL A 99 -18.23 10.42 -9.61
N TRP A 100 -19.14 11.07 -10.34
CA TRP A 100 -20.56 11.11 -10.02
C TRP A 100 -21.21 9.71 -10.00
N LYS A 101 -20.92 8.87 -11.01
CA LYS A 101 -21.46 7.50 -11.06
C LYS A 101 -20.94 6.59 -9.96
N VAL A 102 -19.67 6.75 -9.55
CA VAL A 102 -19.14 6.03 -8.38
C VAL A 102 -19.80 6.53 -7.10
N MET A 103 -20.00 7.84 -6.90
CA MET A 103 -20.72 8.37 -5.73
C MET A 103 -22.16 7.86 -5.65
N GLU A 104 -22.88 7.87 -6.77
CA GLU A 104 -24.24 7.32 -6.86
C GLU A 104 -24.26 5.85 -6.44
N MET A 105 -23.33 5.04 -6.96
CA MET A 105 -23.25 3.63 -6.62
C MET A 105 -22.90 3.40 -5.14
N CYS A 106 -21.94 4.15 -4.59
CA CYS A 106 -21.60 4.11 -3.17
C CYS A 106 -22.80 4.49 -2.29
N TYR A 107 -23.57 5.51 -2.68
CA TYR A 107 -24.79 5.91 -1.96
C TYR A 107 -25.81 4.77 -1.88
N LYS A 108 -26.05 4.06 -2.99
CA LYS A 108 -26.94 2.89 -3.04
C LYS A 108 -26.43 1.75 -2.17
N ILE A 109 -25.14 1.40 -2.29
CA ILE A 109 -24.50 0.33 -1.51
C ILE A 109 -24.64 0.59 0.00
N LEU A 110 -24.36 1.83 0.43
CA LEU A 110 -24.48 2.22 1.83
C LEU A 110 -25.94 2.26 2.30
N GLY A 111 -26.88 2.61 1.43
CA GLY A 111 -28.31 2.57 1.73
C GLY A 111 -28.85 1.15 1.94
N GLU A 112 -28.27 0.16 1.27
CA GLU A 112 -28.58 -1.26 1.45
C GLU A 112 -27.82 -1.90 2.62
N GLY A 113 -26.93 -1.17 3.30
CA GLY A 113 -26.09 -1.71 4.36
C GLY A 113 -25.07 -2.75 3.88
N LYS A 114 -24.70 -2.73 2.60
CA LYS A 114 -23.79 -3.71 1.98
C LYS A 114 -22.36 -3.20 1.91
N LEU A 115 -21.45 -4.15 1.72
CA LEU A 115 -20.05 -3.92 1.37
C LEU A 115 -19.78 -4.64 0.04
N VAL A 116 -19.06 -4.00 -0.88
CA VAL A 116 -18.75 -4.58 -2.20
C VAL A 116 -17.25 -4.63 -2.44
N GLN A 117 -16.80 -5.66 -3.16
CA GLN A 117 -15.41 -5.69 -3.61
C GLN A 117 -15.18 -4.75 -4.81
N GLN A 118 -13.94 -4.30 -5.03
CA GLN A 118 -13.62 -3.42 -6.19
C GLN A 118 -13.92 -4.05 -7.55
N ARG A 119 -13.79 -5.38 -7.68
CA ARG A 119 -14.15 -6.08 -8.92
C ARG A 119 -15.66 -6.16 -9.09
N GLU A 120 -16.39 -6.43 -8.02
CA GLU A 120 -17.85 -6.42 -8.04
C GLU A 120 -18.38 -5.04 -8.43
N LEU A 121 -17.84 -3.98 -7.82
CA LEU A 121 -18.16 -2.60 -8.18
C LEU A 121 -17.85 -2.32 -9.66
N PHE A 122 -16.76 -2.87 -10.20
CA PHE A 122 -16.45 -2.76 -11.61
C PHE A 122 -17.50 -3.43 -12.50
N TYR A 123 -17.93 -4.65 -12.21
CA TYR A 123 -18.96 -5.31 -13.01
C TYR A 123 -20.32 -4.60 -12.90
N LYS A 124 -20.69 -4.12 -11.70
CA LYS A 124 -21.89 -3.29 -11.52
C LYS A 124 -21.86 -2.03 -12.37
N LEU A 125 -20.74 -1.30 -12.36
CA LEU A 125 -20.57 -0.07 -13.16
C LEU A 125 -20.39 -0.34 -14.66
N LEU A 126 -19.83 -1.49 -15.04
CA LEU A 126 -19.74 -1.94 -16.42
C LEU A 126 -21.13 -2.22 -17.00
N SER A 127 -22.01 -2.85 -16.22
CA SER A 127 -23.40 -3.10 -16.63
C SER A 127 -24.26 -1.84 -16.64
N ASP A 128 -24.18 -1.02 -15.59
CA ASP A 128 -24.97 0.21 -15.47
C ASP A 128 -24.50 1.31 -16.45
N SER A 129 -23.19 1.38 -16.70
CA SER A 129 -22.54 2.52 -17.38
C SER A 129 -21.35 2.11 -18.27
N PRO A 130 -21.54 1.20 -19.25
CA PRO A 130 -20.45 0.61 -20.03
C PRO A 130 -19.63 1.64 -20.82
N LYS A 131 -20.28 2.72 -21.28
CA LYS A 131 -19.64 3.83 -22.02
C LYS A 131 -18.53 4.51 -21.21
N TYR A 132 -18.63 4.48 -19.88
CA TYR A 132 -17.68 5.12 -18.98
C TYR A 132 -16.69 4.12 -18.38
N PHE A 133 -17.09 2.88 -18.11
CA PHE A 133 -16.26 1.92 -17.36
C PHE A 133 -15.82 0.73 -18.21
N SER A 134 -14.88 0.94 -19.14
CA SER A 134 -14.34 -0.15 -19.98
C SER A 134 -13.26 -1.02 -19.33
N CYS A 135 -12.69 -0.60 -18.20
CA CYS A 135 -11.64 -1.38 -17.51
C CYS A 135 -11.56 -1.05 -16.01
N GLN A 136 -11.04 -1.98 -15.22
CA GLN A 136 -10.89 -1.85 -13.76
C GLN A 136 -10.14 -0.57 -13.35
N ARG A 137 -9.15 -0.14 -14.16
CA ARG A 137 -8.37 1.09 -13.88
C ARG A 137 -9.26 2.32 -13.77
N HIS A 138 -10.33 2.40 -14.57
CA HIS A 138 -11.27 3.52 -14.53
C HIS A 138 -12.02 3.60 -13.19
N VAL A 139 -12.44 2.46 -12.66
CA VAL A 139 -13.11 2.37 -11.35
C VAL A 139 -12.14 2.70 -10.23
N ASN A 140 -10.93 2.12 -10.25
CA ASN A 140 -9.91 2.37 -9.23
C ASN A 140 -9.53 3.86 -9.15
N GLN A 141 -9.38 4.51 -10.31
CA GLN A 141 -9.10 5.94 -10.39
C GLN A 141 -10.27 6.79 -9.85
N ALA A 142 -11.50 6.45 -10.24
CA ALA A 142 -12.70 7.16 -9.83
C ALA A 142 -12.97 7.01 -8.32
N ILE A 143 -12.76 5.82 -7.73
CA ILE A 143 -12.83 5.63 -6.27
C ILE A 143 -11.89 6.60 -5.57
N GLN A 144 -10.65 6.72 -6.02
CA GLN A 144 -9.69 7.62 -5.39
C GLN A 144 -10.01 9.11 -5.62
N ASP A 145 -10.65 9.44 -6.74
CA ASP A 145 -11.20 10.79 -6.96
C ASP A 145 -12.37 11.07 -5.99
N VAL A 146 -13.25 10.10 -5.72
CA VAL A 146 -14.32 10.21 -4.72
C VAL A 146 -13.78 10.31 -3.29
N VAL A 147 -12.80 9.47 -2.91
CA VAL A 147 -12.09 9.56 -1.62
C VAL A 147 -11.51 10.97 -1.44
N SER A 148 -10.94 11.52 -2.51
CA SER A 148 -10.39 12.87 -2.49
C SER A 148 -11.43 13.97 -2.38
N LEU A 149 -12.58 13.81 -3.06
CA LEU A 149 -13.64 14.81 -3.06
C LEU A 149 -14.38 14.83 -1.71
N LEU A 150 -14.75 13.65 -1.21
CA LEU A 150 -15.55 13.47 0.00
C LEU A 150 -14.73 13.39 1.28
N ARG A 151 -13.41 13.31 1.20
CA ARG A 151 -12.50 13.22 2.36
C ARG A 151 -12.81 12.05 3.29
N CYS A 152 -13.24 10.93 2.73
CA CYS A 152 -13.52 9.72 3.49
C CYS A 152 -12.84 8.51 2.84
N THR A 153 -12.47 7.53 3.65
CA THR A 153 -11.78 6.34 3.15
C THR A 153 -12.68 5.53 2.21
N ARG A 154 -12.07 4.73 1.33
CA ARG A 154 -12.80 3.80 0.47
C ARG A 154 -13.65 2.80 1.24
N GLN A 155 -13.20 2.44 2.44
CA GLN A 155 -13.95 1.55 3.31
C GLN A 155 -15.23 2.24 3.79
N SER A 156 -15.15 3.52 4.16
CA SER A 156 -16.32 4.34 4.49
C SER A 156 -17.30 4.42 3.31
N LEU A 157 -16.81 4.36 2.07
CA LEU A 157 -17.64 4.32 0.84
C LEU A 157 -18.32 2.95 0.57
N GLY A 158 -18.17 1.98 1.47
CA GLY A 158 -18.70 0.62 1.29
C GLY A 158 -17.89 -0.22 0.30
N VAL A 159 -16.68 0.22 -0.06
CA VAL A 159 -15.81 -0.48 -1.02
C VAL A 159 -14.70 -1.21 -0.28
N MET A 160 -14.82 -2.54 -0.24
CA MET A 160 -13.82 -3.43 0.34
C MET A 160 -12.55 -3.45 -0.49
N THR A 161 -11.46 -3.78 0.21
CA THR A 161 -10.17 -3.98 -0.43
C THR A 161 -10.14 -5.39 -1.02
N SER A 162 -9.61 -5.54 -2.23
CA SER A 162 -9.27 -6.87 -2.71
C SER A 162 -8.08 -7.38 -1.90
N SER A 163 -8.23 -8.52 -1.23
CA SER A 163 -7.11 -9.16 -0.55
C SER A 163 -6.62 -10.36 -1.35
N ARG A 164 -5.31 -10.47 -1.47
CA ARG A 164 -4.63 -11.66 -2.02
C ARG A 164 -3.59 -12.21 -1.06
N GLY A 165 -3.39 -11.53 0.06
CA GLY A 165 -2.30 -11.85 0.95
C GLY A 165 -2.58 -13.06 1.84
N ALA A 166 -1.50 -13.61 2.39
CA ALA A 166 -1.53 -14.75 3.30
C ALA A 166 -0.54 -14.56 4.45
N LEU A 167 -0.83 -15.21 5.57
CA LEU A 167 -0.05 -15.21 6.80
C LEU A 167 0.25 -16.66 7.20
N ILE A 168 1.47 -16.94 7.66
CA ILE A 168 1.80 -18.23 8.27
C ILE A 168 2.93 -18.07 9.28
N GLY A 169 2.98 -18.92 10.29
CA GLY A 169 4.06 -18.97 11.28
C GLY A 169 3.56 -18.82 12.71
N ARG A 170 4.45 -18.41 13.63
CA ARG A 170 4.15 -18.38 15.07
C ARG A 170 3.21 -17.22 15.45
N LEU A 171 1.94 -17.30 15.05
CA LEU A 171 0.89 -16.32 15.28
C LEU A 171 -0.43 -17.06 15.52
N VAL A 172 -1.14 -16.68 16.56
CA VAL A 172 -2.52 -17.12 16.79
C VAL A 172 -3.44 -15.92 16.66
N LEU A 173 -4.40 -16.04 15.74
CA LEU A 173 -5.47 -15.08 15.53
C LEU A 173 -6.67 -15.48 16.39
N HIS A 174 -7.18 -14.55 17.18
CA HIS A 174 -8.40 -14.75 17.96
C HIS A 174 -9.49 -13.90 17.32
N GLU A 175 -10.48 -14.58 16.75
CA GLU A 175 -11.64 -13.96 16.15
C GLU A 175 -12.62 -13.47 17.24
N PRO A 176 -13.43 -12.44 16.97
CA PRO A 176 -14.35 -11.89 17.96
C PRO A 176 -15.45 -12.86 18.43
N ASP A 177 -15.74 -13.89 17.65
CA ASP A 177 -16.70 -14.95 17.97
C ASP A 177 -16.10 -16.07 18.85
N GLY A 178 -14.80 -15.99 19.16
CA GLY A 178 -14.08 -16.93 20.00
C GLY A 178 -13.30 -17.99 19.25
N GLU A 179 -13.35 -18.03 17.90
CA GLU A 179 -12.51 -18.94 17.12
C GLU A 179 -11.02 -18.56 17.25
N GLN A 180 -10.17 -19.57 17.43
CA GLN A 180 -8.73 -19.42 17.49
C GLN A 180 -8.07 -20.11 16.31
N ILE A 181 -7.33 -19.34 15.52
CA ILE A 181 -6.64 -19.84 14.34
C ILE A 181 -5.14 -19.78 14.62
N ASP A 182 -4.54 -20.94 14.86
CA ASP A 182 -3.08 -21.08 14.95
C ASP A 182 -2.47 -21.14 13.54
N CYS A 183 -1.79 -20.07 13.15
CA CYS A 183 -1.16 -19.95 11.83
C CYS A 183 0.09 -20.82 11.67
N SER A 184 0.57 -21.52 12.70
CA SER A 184 1.77 -22.37 12.64
C SER A 184 1.47 -23.80 12.21
N ILE A 185 0.20 -24.22 12.28
CA ILE A 185 -0.25 -25.57 11.92
C ILE A 185 -0.97 -25.64 10.56
N LEU A 186 -1.06 -24.50 9.87
CA LEU A 186 -1.69 -24.41 8.55
C LEU A 186 -0.81 -25.02 7.45
N GLY A 187 -1.43 -25.36 6.32
CA GLY A 187 -0.72 -25.79 5.12
C GLY A 187 0.09 -24.67 4.47
N ALA A 188 0.84 -25.00 3.41
CA ALA A 188 1.75 -24.08 2.72
C ALA A 188 1.11 -22.77 2.22
N SER A 189 -0.19 -22.80 1.93
CA SER A 189 -0.97 -21.62 1.52
C SER A 189 -1.16 -20.59 2.62
N GLY A 190 -0.98 -20.96 3.90
CA GLY A 190 -1.20 -20.11 5.06
C GLY A 190 -2.67 -19.71 5.27
N HIS A 191 -2.90 -18.80 6.21
CA HIS A 191 -4.18 -18.16 6.46
C HIS A 191 -4.38 -17.01 5.47
N ALA A 192 -5.48 -17.04 4.70
CA ALA A 192 -5.81 -15.97 3.77
C ALA A 192 -6.25 -14.71 4.53
N ILE A 193 -5.65 -13.57 4.20
CA ILE A 193 -6.02 -12.29 4.83
C ILE A 193 -7.37 -11.84 4.24
N THR A 194 -8.34 -11.49 5.07
CA THR A 194 -9.62 -10.95 4.59
C THR A 194 -9.47 -9.53 4.03
N GLY A 195 -10.29 -9.17 3.04
CA GLY A 195 -10.38 -7.80 2.50
C GLY A 195 -11.17 -6.83 3.38
N ASP A 196 -11.84 -7.34 4.42
CA ASP A 196 -12.63 -6.56 5.38
C ASP A 196 -11.75 -6.05 6.52
N LEU A 197 -11.42 -4.75 6.46
CA LEU A 197 -10.59 -4.11 7.48
C LEU A 197 -11.31 -3.96 8.83
N ASN A 198 -12.64 -4.04 8.88
CA ASN A 198 -13.39 -4.03 10.14
C ASN A 198 -13.24 -5.35 10.90
N LEU A 199 -13.18 -6.47 10.18
CA LEU A 199 -12.86 -7.76 10.80
C LEU A 199 -11.41 -7.73 11.30
N LEU A 200 -10.46 -7.33 10.44
CA LEU A 200 -9.04 -7.26 10.79
C LEU A 200 -8.74 -6.34 11.99
N SER A 201 -9.51 -5.26 12.16
CA SER A 201 -9.32 -4.33 13.28
C SER A 201 -9.74 -4.93 14.62
N LYS A 202 -10.68 -5.87 14.62
CA LYS A 202 -11.21 -6.56 15.80
C LYS A 202 -10.44 -7.83 16.16
N LEU A 203 -9.57 -8.32 15.28
CA LEU A 203 -8.72 -9.47 15.56
C LEU A 203 -7.76 -9.17 16.73
N ASN A 204 -7.76 -10.08 17.71
CA ASN A 204 -6.75 -10.10 18.76
C ASN A 204 -5.60 -11.00 18.31
N LEU A 205 -4.37 -10.49 18.44
CA LEU A 205 -3.17 -11.11 17.91
C LEU A 205 -2.28 -11.56 19.06
N SER A 206 -1.88 -12.83 19.07
CA SER A 206 -0.93 -13.37 20.05
C SER A 206 0.20 -14.10 19.33
N SER A 207 1.44 -13.84 19.74
CA SER A 207 2.61 -14.37 19.03
C SER A 207 3.80 -14.53 19.97
N GLY A 208 4.50 -15.67 19.84
CA GLY A 208 5.83 -15.91 20.41
C GLY A 208 6.96 -15.70 19.39
N SER A 209 6.68 -14.98 18.31
CA SER A 209 7.64 -14.71 17.24
C SER A 209 8.58 -13.57 17.62
N ARG A 210 9.77 -13.54 17.01
CA ARG A 210 10.76 -12.46 17.15
C ARG A 210 10.89 -11.61 15.89
N TYR A 211 10.41 -12.10 14.75
CA TYR A 211 10.60 -11.47 13.45
C TYR A 211 9.30 -11.47 12.62
N ILE A 212 9.11 -10.45 11.80
CA ILE A 212 8.12 -10.47 10.72
C ILE A 212 8.88 -10.43 9.40
N ILE A 213 8.58 -11.36 8.49
CA ILE A 213 9.24 -11.46 7.19
C ILE A 213 8.18 -11.36 6.10
N VAL A 214 8.20 -10.25 5.37
CA VAL A 214 7.38 -9.99 4.20
C VAL A 214 8.06 -10.59 2.98
N VAL A 215 7.38 -11.46 2.25
CA VAL A 215 7.89 -12.13 1.06
C VAL A 215 7.09 -11.67 -0.15
N GLU A 216 7.79 -11.17 -1.17
CA GLU A 216 7.16 -10.67 -2.40
C GLU A 216 6.42 -11.79 -3.15
N LYS A 217 7.11 -12.85 -3.54
CA LYS A 217 6.57 -13.91 -4.40
C LYS A 217 5.82 -14.98 -3.60
N ASP A 218 4.66 -15.38 -4.11
CA ASP A 218 3.82 -16.43 -3.50
C ASP A 218 4.54 -17.79 -3.49
N ALA A 219 5.23 -18.16 -4.57
CA ALA A 219 5.98 -19.42 -4.65
C ALA A 219 7.09 -19.50 -3.59
N VAL A 220 7.80 -18.38 -3.37
CA VAL A 220 8.83 -18.28 -2.34
C VAL A 220 8.23 -18.36 -0.94
N PHE A 221 7.09 -17.69 -0.72
CA PHE A 221 6.35 -17.78 0.54
C PHE A 221 5.90 -19.22 0.84
N GLN A 222 5.30 -19.91 -0.13
CA GLN A 222 4.85 -21.29 0.01
C GLN A 222 6.02 -22.23 0.28
N ARG A 223 7.16 -22.04 -0.38
CA ARG A 223 8.35 -22.86 -0.11
C ARG A 223 8.84 -22.69 1.33
N LEU A 224 8.96 -21.45 1.82
CA LEU A 224 9.37 -21.18 3.20
C LEU A 224 8.33 -21.69 4.23
N ALA A 225 7.06 -21.75 3.84
CA ALA A 225 5.98 -22.32 4.63
C ALA A 225 6.07 -23.86 4.71
N GLU A 226 6.35 -24.53 3.60
CA GLU A 226 6.59 -25.99 3.51
C GLU A 226 7.79 -26.41 4.36
N ASP A 227 8.89 -25.66 4.25
CA ASP A 227 10.11 -25.87 5.04
C ASP A 227 9.93 -25.49 6.53
N ARG A 228 8.75 -24.96 6.88
CA ARG A 228 8.39 -24.46 8.21
C ARG A 228 9.48 -23.58 8.80
N LEU A 229 9.92 -22.55 8.06
CA LEU A 229 10.99 -21.65 8.51
C LEU A 229 10.75 -21.13 9.94
N TYR A 230 9.48 -20.88 10.27
CA TYR A 230 9.03 -20.42 11.59
C TYR A 230 9.35 -21.37 12.77
N ASN A 231 9.75 -22.62 12.50
CA ASN A 231 10.26 -23.56 13.50
C ASN A 231 11.75 -23.32 13.80
N GLN A 232 12.54 -22.99 12.78
CA GLN A 232 13.99 -22.75 12.87
C GLN A 232 14.28 -21.32 13.34
N LEU A 233 13.52 -20.36 12.81
CA LEU A 233 13.59 -18.96 13.13
C LEU A 233 12.20 -18.53 13.63
N PRO A 234 12.03 -18.05 14.87
CA PRO A 234 10.71 -17.67 15.38
C PRO A 234 10.20 -16.44 14.61
N CYS A 235 9.46 -16.67 13.52
CA CYS A 235 9.01 -15.64 12.60
C CYS A 235 7.52 -15.78 12.23
N ILE A 236 6.95 -14.66 11.78
CA ILE A 236 5.68 -14.60 11.04
C ILE A 236 6.04 -14.29 9.58
N LEU A 237 5.59 -15.13 8.66
CA LEU A 237 5.71 -14.89 7.23
C LEU A 237 4.43 -14.23 6.71
N ILE A 238 4.59 -13.23 5.86
CA ILE A 238 3.48 -12.49 5.24
C ILE A 238 3.77 -12.34 3.75
N THR A 239 2.79 -12.59 2.89
CA THR A 239 2.90 -12.24 1.47
C THR A 239 1.66 -11.49 0.99
N ALA A 240 1.84 -10.60 0.03
CA ALA A 240 0.74 -10.01 -0.75
C ALA A 240 0.67 -10.57 -2.19
N LYS A 241 1.49 -11.60 -2.49
CA LYS A 241 1.62 -12.19 -3.83
C LYS A 241 2.02 -11.14 -4.88
N GLY A 242 3.06 -10.38 -4.58
CA GLY A 242 3.57 -9.26 -5.35
C GLY A 242 3.23 -7.91 -4.71
N TYR A 243 2.69 -6.98 -5.51
CA TYR A 243 2.44 -5.60 -5.05
C TYR A 243 1.41 -5.55 -3.92
N PRO A 244 1.70 -4.84 -2.81
CA PRO A 244 0.95 -4.99 -1.58
C PRO A 244 -0.43 -4.34 -1.63
N ASP A 245 -1.46 -5.13 -1.33
CA ASP A 245 -2.81 -4.63 -1.13
C ASP A 245 -2.98 -3.97 0.25
N ILE A 246 -4.09 -3.25 0.44
CA ILE A 246 -4.34 -2.53 1.70
C ILE A 246 -4.51 -3.50 2.86
N ALA A 247 -5.23 -4.62 2.68
CA ALA A 247 -5.50 -5.57 3.76
C ALA A 247 -4.20 -6.14 4.33
N THR A 248 -3.28 -6.54 3.45
CA THR A 248 -1.96 -7.06 3.84
C THR A 248 -1.14 -6.01 4.57
N ARG A 249 -1.19 -4.75 4.12
CA ARG A 249 -0.49 -3.64 4.80
C ARG A 249 -1.14 -3.28 6.12
N PHE A 250 -2.46 -3.36 6.20
CA PHE A 250 -3.23 -3.11 7.43
C PHE A 250 -2.85 -4.13 8.50
N ILE A 251 -2.84 -5.43 8.18
CA ILE A 251 -2.49 -6.45 9.17
C ILE A 251 -1.01 -6.39 9.56
N LEU A 252 -0.10 -6.09 8.61
CA LEU A 252 1.30 -5.85 8.93
C LEU A 252 1.45 -4.67 9.90
N HIS A 253 0.73 -3.57 9.65
CA HIS A 253 0.73 -2.42 10.53
C HIS A 253 0.17 -2.78 11.92
N ARG A 254 -0.94 -3.51 12.01
CA ARG A 254 -1.50 -4.03 13.28
C ARG A 254 -0.49 -4.88 14.04
N LEU A 255 0.21 -5.79 13.36
CA LEU A 255 1.27 -6.60 13.97
C LEU A 255 2.41 -5.71 14.51
N SER A 256 2.82 -4.69 13.76
CA SER A 256 3.86 -3.76 14.21
C SER A 256 3.44 -2.92 15.43
N GLN A 257 2.16 -2.54 15.54
CA GLN A 257 1.63 -1.84 16.71
C GLN A 257 1.47 -2.76 17.91
N THR A 258 1.06 -4.02 17.69
CA THR A 258 0.86 -5.00 18.75
C THR A 258 2.19 -5.51 19.30
N PHE A 259 3.20 -5.65 18.43
CA PHE A 259 4.53 -6.16 18.76
C PHE A 259 5.61 -5.15 18.31
N PRO A 260 5.75 -4.01 18.99
CA PRO A 260 6.63 -2.91 18.56
C PRO A 260 8.11 -3.28 18.52
N ASN A 261 8.52 -4.30 19.27
CA ASN A 261 9.91 -4.77 19.33
C ASN A 261 10.25 -5.82 18.25
N MET A 262 9.28 -6.24 17.43
CA MET A 262 9.51 -7.19 16.35
C MET A 262 9.96 -6.45 15.08
N PRO A 263 11.22 -6.59 14.64
CA PRO A 263 11.65 -6.01 13.38
C PRO A 263 10.93 -6.66 12.19
N ILE A 264 10.66 -5.82 11.18
CA ILE A 264 10.02 -6.23 9.94
C ILE A 264 11.06 -6.24 8.83
N PHE A 265 11.25 -7.41 8.24
CA PHE A 265 12.13 -7.63 7.10
C PHE A 265 11.30 -7.86 5.84
N ALA A 266 11.83 -7.45 4.70
CA ALA A 266 11.26 -7.75 3.40
C ALA A 266 12.27 -8.46 2.50
N LEU A 267 11.82 -9.54 1.89
CA LEU A 267 12.51 -10.29 0.85
C LEU A 267 11.80 -10.01 -0.49
N VAL A 268 12.47 -9.24 -1.33
CA VAL A 268 11.98 -8.78 -2.64
C VAL A 268 13.01 -9.12 -3.72
N ASP A 269 12.57 -9.17 -4.97
CA ASP A 269 13.47 -9.40 -6.11
C ASP A 269 14.47 -8.24 -6.27
N TRP A 270 15.67 -8.54 -6.77
CA TRP A 270 16.68 -7.53 -7.10
C TRP A 270 16.34 -6.88 -8.44
N ASN A 271 15.32 -6.02 -8.41
CA ASN A 271 14.86 -5.24 -9.55
C ASN A 271 14.11 -3.96 -9.11
N PRO A 272 13.88 -2.98 -10.02
CA PRO A 272 13.16 -1.75 -9.68
C PRO A 272 11.73 -1.95 -9.15
N ALA A 273 11.04 -3.02 -9.57
CA ALA A 273 9.69 -3.32 -9.10
C ALA A 273 9.67 -3.85 -7.66
N GLY A 274 10.60 -4.74 -7.29
CA GLY A 274 10.81 -5.23 -5.94
C GLY A 274 11.15 -4.09 -4.97
N LEU A 275 12.01 -3.16 -5.40
CA LEU A 275 12.28 -1.94 -4.64
C LEU A 275 11.04 -1.05 -4.48
N ALA A 276 10.21 -0.92 -5.51
CA ALA A 276 8.94 -0.18 -5.40
C ALA A 276 7.95 -0.85 -4.43
N ILE A 277 7.93 -2.19 -4.37
CA ILE A 277 7.12 -2.96 -3.41
C ILE A 277 7.58 -2.68 -1.99
N LEU A 278 8.89 -2.78 -1.74
CA LEU A 278 9.49 -2.42 -0.45
C LEU A 278 9.13 -0.99 -0.04
N CYS A 279 9.30 -0.02 -0.95
CA CYS A 279 8.95 1.38 -0.69
C CYS A 279 7.46 1.56 -0.35
N THR A 280 6.57 0.73 -0.88
CA THR A 280 5.13 0.83 -0.62
C THR A 280 4.78 0.33 0.79
N TYR A 281 5.46 -0.70 1.28
CA TYR A 281 5.35 -1.10 2.68
C TYR A 281 5.96 -0.05 3.61
N LYS A 282 7.13 0.50 3.23
CA LYS A 282 7.89 1.43 4.06
C LYS A 282 7.23 2.80 4.19
N TYR A 283 6.84 3.39 3.05
CA TYR A 283 6.40 4.79 2.96
C TYR A 283 4.92 4.96 2.61
N GLY A 284 4.28 3.91 2.09
CA GLY A 284 2.94 4.00 1.50
C GLY A 284 2.95 4.38 0.02
N SER A 285 1.77 4.72 -0.50
CA SER A 285 1.54 4.95 -1.93
C SER A 285 0.99 6.34 -2.20
N ILE A 286 1.68 7.11 -3.05
CA ILE A 286 1.26 8.46 -3.47
C ILE A 286 -0.11 8.44 -4.15
N SER A 287 -0.37 7.44 -4.99
CA SER A 287 -1.65 7.32 -5.73
C SER A 287 -2.85 7.10 -4.81
N MET A 288 -2.60 6.68 -3.57
CA MET A 288 -3.57 6.45 -2.51
C MET A 288 -3.22 7.28 -1.26
N GLY A 289 -2.54 8.42 -1.44
CA GLY A 289 -1.87 9.15 -0.37
C GLY A 289 -2.79 9.75 0.71
N LEU A 290 -4.11 9.71 0.53
CA LEU A 290 -5.07 10.11 1.56
C LEU A 290 -5.39 8.99 2.57
N GLU A 291 -5.08 7.75 2.24
CA GLU A 291 -5.40 6.57 3.05
C GLU A 291 -4.15 5.74 3.37
N SER A 292 -3.27 5.61 2.38
CA SER A 292 -2.17 4.64 2.35
C SER A 292 -1.09 4.90 3.38
N TYR A 293 -0.86 6.16 3.77
CA TYR A 293 0.18 6.52 4.74
C TYR A 293 -0.03 5.86 6.11
N ARG A 294 -1.29 5.54 6.46
CA ARG A 294 -1.67 5.00 7.76
C ARG A 294 -1.09 3.62 8.05
N TYR A 295 -0.71 2.91 6.99
CA TYR A 295 -0.23 1.52 7.04
C TYR A 295 1.24 1.41 6.65
N ALA A 296 2.00 2.49 6.76
CA ALA A 296 3.45 2.46 6.60
C ALA A 296 4.09 1.79 7.81
N CYS A 297 5.15 1.02 7.58
CA CYS A 297 5.87 0.27 8.61
C CYS A 297 7.38 0.46 8.44
N ASN A 298 8.17 0.37 9.51
CA ASN A 298 9.63 0.43 9.41
C ASN A 298 10.19 -0.89 8.86
N VAL A 299 10.01 -1.12 7.57
CA VAL A 299 10.45 -2.31 6.87
C VAL A 299 11.91 -2.17 6.43
N LYS A 300 12.71 -3.18 6.75
CA LYS A 300 14.12 -3.31 6.38
C LYS A 300 14.27 -4.27 5.21
N TRP A 301 15.07 -3.92 4.22
CA TRP A 301 15.36 -4.76 3.07
C TRP A 301 16.39 -5.82 3.45
N LEU A 302 15.94 -7.08 3.51
CA LEU A 302 16.79 -8.22 3.84
C LEU A 302 17.60 -8.66 2.62
N GLY A 303 16.95 -8.78 1.48
CA GLY A 303 17.52 -9.31 0.25
C GLY A 303 16.46 -9.41 -0.85
N VAL A 304 16.81 -9.80 -2.07
CA VAL A 304 18.19 -9.95 -2.58
C VAL A 304 18.77 -8.55 -2.88
N ARG A 305 20.04 -8.32 -2.55
CA ARG A 305 20.75 -7.02 -2.76
C ARG A 305 22.01 -7.18 -3.60
N GLY A 306 22.66 -6.07 -3.96
CA GLY A 306 23.91 -6.01 -4.73
C GLY A 306 25.03 -6.86 -4.12
N GLY A 307 25.13 -6.87 -2.79
CA GLY A 307 26.09 -7.71 -2.07
C GLY A 307 25.82 -9.22 -2.18
N ASP A 308 24.59 -9.63 -2.52
CA ASP A 308 24.19 -11.03 -2.63
C ASP A 308 24.37 -11.57 -4.07
N LEU A 309 24.73 -10.73 -5.04
CA LEU A 309 24.80 -11.11 -6.46
C LEU A 309 25.84 -12.18 -6.77
N HIS A 310 26.87 -12.33 -5.94
CA HIS A 310 27.85 -13.42 -6.05
C HIS A 310 27.24 -14.81 -5.82
N LEU A 311 26.07 -14.89 -5.19
CA LEU A 311 25.31 -16.12 -5.00
C LEU A 311 24.45 -16.46 -6.20
N ILE A 312 24.31 -15.56 -7.18
CA ILE A 312 23.39 -15.72 -8.31
C ILE A 312 24.17 -16.23 -9.52
N PRO A 313 23.78 -17.37 -10.12
CA PRO A 313 24.41 -17.86 -11.35
C PRO A 313 24.25 -16.87 -12.51
N GLU A 314 25.26 -16.75 -13.38
CA GLU A 314 25.23 -15.79 -14.49
C GLU A 314 24.01 -15.97 -15.41
N GLY A 315 23.60 -17.22 -15.66
CA GLY A 315 22.44 -17.54 -16.49
C GLY A 315 21.07 -17.23 -15.86
N ALA A 316 21.02 -16.92 -14.55
CA ALA A 316 19.78 -16.56 -13.87
C ALA A 316 19.48 -15.05 -13.94
N PHE A 317 20.45 -14.23 -14.35
CA PHE A 317 20.23 -12.80 -14.59
C PHE A 317 19.39 -12.58 -15.83
N GLN A 318 18.48 -11.62 -15.74
CA GLN A 318 17.67 -11.17 -16.87
C GLN A 318 18.00 -9.72 -17.20
N GLU A 319 17.79 -9.30 -18.44
CA GLU A 319 17.91 -7.88 -18.80
C GLU A 319 16.77 -7.04 -18.21
N LEU A 320 17.06 -5.77 -17.92
CA LEU A 320 16.05 -4.81 -17.51
C LEU A 320 15.08 -4.53 -18.65
N LYS A 321 13.77 -4.58 -18.34
CA LYS A 321 12.73 -4.25 -19.30
C LYS A 321 12.52 -2.74 -19.38
N PRO A 322 11.93 -2.20 -20.46
CA PRO A 322 11.59 -0.77 -20.56
C PRO A 322 10.74 -0.27 -19.38
N ARG A 323 9.84 -1.13 -18.88
CA ARG A 323 9.02 -0.84 -17.69
C ARG A 323 9.86 -0.72 -16.41
N ASP A 324 10.90 -1.54 -16.26
CA ASP A 324 11.79 -1.50 -15.10
C ASP A 324 12.55 -0.16 -15.09
N LEU A 325 13.03 0.29 -16.25
CA LEU A 325 13.67 1.60 -16.40
C LEU A 325 12.73 2.78 -16.10
N GLN A 326 11.44 2.68 -16.45
CA GLN A 326 10.44 3.69 -16.09
C GLN A 326 10.22 3.76 -14.58
N ILE A 327 10.14 2.61 -13.91
CA ILE A 327 10.02 2.54 -12.45
C ILE A 327 11.28 3.10 -11.79
N ALA A 328 12.46 2.72 -12.28
CA ALA A 328 13.75 3.20 -11.79
C ALA A 328 13.84 4.73 -11.90
N LYS A 329 13.46 5.33 -13.05
CA LYS A 329 13.41 6.79 -13.20
C LYS A 329 12.49 7.45 -12.16
N GLY A 330 11.31 6.88 -11.94
CA GLY A 330 10.37 7.35 -10.92
C GLY A 330 10.97 7.30 -9.51
N LEU A 331 11.56 6.17 -9.12
CA LEU A 331 12.19 5.98 -7.82
C LEU A 331 13.41 6.89 -7.62
N MET A 332 14.28 7.02 -8.63
CA MET A 332 15.44 7.92 -8.58
C MET A 332 15.04 9.38 -8.41
N SER A 333 13.90 9.80 -8.98
CA SER A 333 13.37 11.15 -8.79
C SER A 333 12.75 11.39 -7.40
N SER A 334 12.50 10.31 -6.63
CA SER A 334 11.93 10.41 -5.30
C SER A 334 12.92 11.03 -4.32
N LYS A 335 12.50 12.08 -3.63
CA LYS A 335 13.27 12.73 -2.56
C LYS A 335 13.31 11.90 -1.27
N PHE A 336 12.53 10.81 -1.20
CA PHE A 336 12.35 10.01 0.01
C PHE A 336 13.11 8.68 -0.02
N LEU A 337 13.72 8.34 -1.15
CA LEU A 337 14.49 7.12 -1.28
C LEU A 337 15.81 7.28 -0.51
N GLN A 338 16.04 6.43 0.49
CA GLN A 338 17.28 6.40 1.26
C GLN A 338 18.49 6.13 0.35
N GLU A 339 19.65 6.67 0.71
CA GLU A 339 20.86 6.59 -0.13
C GLU A 339 21.31 5.15 -0.39
N SER A 340 21.19 4.27 0.60
CA SER A 340 21.47 2.83 0.44
C SER A 340 20.59 2.18 -0.63
N HIS A 341 19.31 2.54 -0.70
CA HIS A 341 18.37 2.03 -1.70
C HIS A 341 18.59 2.68 -3.06
N ARG A 342 19.01 3.95 -3.09
CA ARG A 342 19.40 4.66 -4.31
C ARG A 342 20.64 4.05 -4.95
N ALA A 343 21.65 3.69 -4.14
CA ALA A 343 22.84 3.01 -4.59
C ALA A 343 22.52 1.63 -5.21
N GLU A 344 21.68 0.84 -4.56
CA GLU A 344 21.18 -0.44 -5.10
C GLU A 344 20.46 -0.26 -6.45
N LEU A 345 19.57 0.73 -6.54
CA LEU A 345 18.85 1.03 -7.78
C LEU A 345 19.79 1.51 -8.91
N ALA A 346 20.79 2.33 -8.58
CA ALA A 346 21.80 2.77 -9.53
C ALA A 346 22.60 1.58 -10.06
N LEU A 347 23.00 0.64 -9.19
CA LEU A 347 23.70 -0.58 -9.57
C LEU A 347 22.86 -1.47 -10.51
N MET A 348 21.55 -1.59 -10.28
CA MET A 348 20.64 -2.30 -11.19
C MET A 348 20.66 -1.67 -12.59
N VAL A 349 20.53 -0.35 -12.66
CA VAL A 349 20.48 0.39 -13.93
C VAL A 349 21.82 0.35 -14.66
N GLU A 350 22.93 0.54 -13.95
CA GLU A 350 24.29 0.47 -14.51
C GLU A 350 24.59 -0.90 -15.11
N ARG A 351 24.25 -1.98 -14.40
CA ARG A 351 24.47 -3.35 -14.88
C ARG A 351 23.50 -3.75 -15.99
N GLY A 352 22.38 -3.05 -16.15
CA GLY A 352 21.33 -3.44 -17.10
C GLY A 352 20.66 -4.77 -16.77
N LYS A 353 20.85 -5.30 -15.56
CA LYS A 353 20.43 -6.65 -15.15
C LYS A 353 19.46 -6.61 -13.98
N ARG A 354 18.70 -7.69 -13.83
CA ARG A 354 17.80 -7.99 -12.71
C ARG A 354 17.90 -9.45 -12.31
N ALA A 355 17.58 -9.76 -11.07
CA ALA A 355 17.55 -11.13 -10.56
C ALA A 355 16.35 -11.37 -9.64
N ASP A 356 15.80 -12.57 -9.74
CA ASP A 356 14.67 -13.01 -8.93
C ASP A 356 15.17 -13.76 -7.68
N ILE A 357 14.40 -13.72 -6.58
CA ILE A 357 14.75 -14.44 -5.33
C ILE A 357 14.98 -15.93 -5.59
N GLU A 358 14.20 -16.52 -6.49
CA GLU A 358 14.23 -17.94 -6.85
C GLU A 358 15.57 -18.37 -7.47
N ALA A 359 16.38 -17.43 -7.97
CA ALA A 359 17.73 -17.73 -8.47
C ALA A 359 18.64 -18.32 -7.38
N LEU A 360 18.36 -18.06 -6.10
CA LEU A 360 19.09 -18.63 -4.97
C LEU A 360 18.89 -20.16 -4.82
N TYR A 361 17.86 -20.74 -5.46
CA TYR A 361 17.65 -22.20 -5.45
C TYR A 361 18.74 -22.98 -6.18
N SER A 362 19.64 -22.31 -6.92
CA SER A 362 20.83 -22.94 -7.50
C SER A 362 21.75 -23.58 -6.45
N HIS A 363 21.65 -23.15 -5.19
CA HIS A 363 22.38 -23.70 -4.05
C HIS A 363 21.60 -24.80 -3.29
N GLY A 364 20.49 -25.26 -3.87
CA GLY A 364 19.56 -26.22 -3.26
C GLY A 364 18.28 -25.56 -2.71
N PHE A 365 17.18 -26.31 -2.66
CA PHE A 365 15.87 -25.78 -2.25
C PHE A 365 15.82 -25.33 -0.78
N ASP A 366 16.64 -25.92 0.09
CA ASP A 366 16.71 -25.56 1.52
C ASP A 366 17.61 -24.34 1.79
N PHE A 367 18.29 -23.82 0.76
CA PHE A 367 19.24 -22.72 0.91
C PHE A 367 18.58 -21.43 1.37
N LEU A 368 17.34 -21.17 0.95
CA LEU A 368 16.69 -19.89 1.20
C LEU A 368 16.44 -19.64 2.70
N GLY A 369 16.03 -20.66 3.45
CA GLY A 369 15.87 -20.55 4.90
C GLY A 369 17.19 -20.21 5.60
N LYS A 370 18.29 -20.86 5.18
CA LYS A 370 19.65 -20.59 5.68
C LYS A 370 20.13 -19.18 5.32
N TYR A 371 19.85 -18.73 4.11
CA TYR A 371 20.15 -17.36 3.66
C TYR A 371 19.46 -16.33 4.54
N ILE A 372 18.15 -16.46 4.76
CA ILE A 372 17.37 -15.55 5.62
C ILE A 372 17.94 -15.53 7.05
N ALA A 373 18.15 -16.70 7.65
CA ALA A 373 18.68 -16.80 9.00
C ALA A 373 20.07 -16.16 9.12
N ARG A 374 20.98 -16.44 8.17
CA ARG A 374 22.33 -15.87 8.13
C ARG A 374 22.30 -14.35 8.08
N LYS A 375 21.48 -13.78 7.19
CA LYS A 375 21.35 -12.33 7.00
C LYS A 375 20.83 -11.63 8.25
N ILE A 376 19.83 -12.21 8.92
CA ILE A 376 19.28 -11.66 10.16
C ILE A 376 20.32 -11.71 11.28
N VAL A 377 21.03 -12.83 11.46
CA VAL A 377 22.05 -12.98 12.51
C VAL A 377 23.24 -12.04 12.29
N GLN A 378 23.66 -11.85 11.04
CA GLN A 378 24.76 -10.94 10.68
C GLN A 378 24.37 -9.45 10.73
N GLY A 379 23.08 -9.13 10.92
CA GLY A 379 22.60 -7.76 10.82
C GLY A 379 22.69 -7.18 9.40
N ASP A 380 22.74 -8.04 8.38
CA ASP A 380 23.01 -7.65 7.00
C ASP A 380 21.70 -7.30 6.26
N TYR A 381 21.16 -6.12 6.57
CA TYR A 381 19.93 -5.56 6.00
C TYR A 381 19.99 -4.02 6.03
N ILE A 382 19.19 -3.33 5.20
CA ILE A 382 19.15 -1.84 5.12
C ILE A 382 17.77 -1.25 5.23
#